data_AF-A0A5E4JJT7-F1
#
_entry.id   AF-A0A5E4JJT7-F1
#
_cell.length_a   1.000
_cell.length_b   1.000
_cell.length_c   1.000
_cell.angle_alpha   90.00
_cell.angle_beta   90.00
_cell.angle_gamma   90.00
#
_symmetry.space_group_name_H-M   'P 1'
#
loop_
_entity.id
_entity.type
_entity.pdbx_description
1 polymer ?
#
loop_
_entity_poly.entity_id
_entity_poly.type
_entity_poly.pdbx_seq_one_letter_code
_entity_poly.pdbx_strand_id
1 'polypeptide(L)' 'MPYVCLHCKREIKTLEKNFVRCPYCGYRVMSKKRSSLAKEVSTD' A
#
# COMPACT_ATOMS: atom_id res chain seq x y z
N MET A 1 -2.21 7.64 2.35
CA MET A 1 -2.02 6.75 1.18
C MET A 1 -2.51 5.37 1.55
N PRO A 2 -3.47 4.81 0.80
CA PRO A 2 -3.93 3.47 1.06
C PRO A 2 -2.84 2.45 0.70
N TYR A 3 -2.79 1.38 1.49
CA TYR A 3 -1.93 0.22 1.29
C TYR A 3 -2.75 -0.94 0.76
N VAL A 4 -2.11 -1.84 0.02
CA VAL A 4 -2.72 -3.05 -0.53
C VAL A 4 -1.98 -4.26 0.04
N CYS A 5 -2.72 -5.23 0.58
CA CYS A 5 -2.14 -6.49 1.03
C CYS A 5 -1.68 -7.32 -0.16
N LEU A 6 -0.42 -7.75 -0.18
CA LEU A 6 0.08 -8.58 -1.28
C LEU A 6 -0.49 -10.00 -1.27
N HIS A 7 -1.07 -10.45 -0.15
CA HIS A 7 -1.69 -11.78 -0.05
C HIS A 7 -3.18 -11.75 -0.38
N CYS A 8 -3.99 -11.04 0.41
CA CYS A 8 -5.45 -11.01 0.23
C CYS A 8 -5.95 -9.92 -0.73
N LYS A 9 -5.05 -9.08 -1.27
CA LYS A 9 -5.33 -7.99 -2.24
C LYS A 9 -6.31 -6.91 -1.76
N ARG A 10 -6.67 -6.90 -0.47
CA ARG A 10 -7.55 -5.88 0.10
C ARG A 10 -6.83 -4.55 0.31
N GLU A 11 -7.57 -3.47 0.10
CA GLU A 11 -7.11 -2.10 0.33
C GLU A 11 -7.34 -1.69 1.79
N ILE A 12 -6.34 -1.05 2.39
CA ILE A 12 -6.29 -0.62 3.78
C ILE A 12 -5.95 0.86 3.78
N LYS A 13 -6.85 1.70 4.29
CA LYS A 13 -6.71 3.17 4.24
C LYS A 13 -5.61 3.69 5.17
N THR A 14 -5.46 3.05 6.32
CA THR A 14 -4.56 3.47 7.40
C THR A 14 -3.89 2.24 8.00
N LEU A 15 -2.56 2.30 8.12
CA LEU A 15 -1.79 1.37 8.95
C LEU A 15 -1.41 2.09 10.24
N GLU A 16 -1.44 1.36 11.35
CA GLU A 16 -0.90 1.87 12.61
C GLU A 16 0.61 2.05 12.47
N LYS A 17 1.16 3.16 12.98
CA LYS A 17 2.57 3.55 12.80
C LYS A 17 3.58 2.46 13.19
N ASN A 18 3.22 1.59 14.13
CA ASN A 18 4.11 0.58 14.68
C ASN A 18 3.74 -0.85 14.26
N PHE A 19 2.68 -1.03 13.45
CA PHE A 19 2.18 -2.36 13.13
C PHE A 19 1.82 -2.51 11.65
N VAL A 20 2.71 -3.18 10.92
CA VAL A 20 2.49 -3.52 9.51
C VAL A 20 1.86 -4.91 9.44
N ARG A 21 0.54 -4.97 9.67
CA ARG A 21 -0.24 -6.21 9.54
C ARG A 21 -1.56 -5.92 8.82
N CYS A 22 -1.91 -6.78 7.88
CA CYS A 22 -3.23 -6.79 7.28
C CYS A 22 -4.28 -7.15 8.35
N PRO A 23 -5.31 -6.32 8.60
CA PRO A 23 -6.34 -6.59 9.60
C PRO A 23 -7.26 -7.76 9.20
N TYR A 24 -7.19 -8.22 7.94
CA TYR A 24 -8.06 -9.28 7.42
C TYR A 24 -7.40 -10.67 7.43
N CYS A 25 -6.17 -10.79 6.92
CA CYS A 25 -5.49 -12.08 6.78
C CYS A 25 -4.23 -12.22 7.65
N GLY A 26 -3.85 -11.15 8.36
CA GLY A 26 -2.66 -11.14 9.21
C GLY A 26 -1.32 -11.11 8.49
N TYR A 27 -1.29 -11.03 7.17
CA TYR A 27 -0.06 -10.90 6.39
C TYR A 27 0.65 -9.57 6.65
N ARG A 28 1.99 -9.55 6.62
CA ARG A 28 2.79 -8.40 7.07
C ARG A 28 3.47 -7.60 5.96
N VAL A 29 3.30 -7.99 4.69
CA VAL A 29 3.89 -7.27 3.55
C VAL A 29 2.78 -6.56 2.78
N MET A 30 2.93 -5.25 2.62
CA MET A 30 1.93 -4.38 1.98
C MET A 30 2.58 -3.50 0.93
N SER A 31 1.84 -3.21 -0.14
CA SER A 31 2.23 -2.30 -1.21
C SER A 31 1.56 -0.93 -1.04
N LYS A 32 2.25 0.17 -1.28
CA LYS A 32 1.60 1.48 -1.38
C LYS A 32 0.83 1.56 -2.69
N LYS A 33 -0.43 2.00 -2.63
CA LYS A 33 -1.19 2.28 -3.85
C LYS A 33 -0.51 3.41 -4.62
N ARG A 34 -0.38 3.23 -5.93
CA ARG A 34 0.15 4.24 -6.85
C ARG A 34 -0.69 5.52 -6.74
N SER A 35 -0.03 6.67 -6.73
CA SER A 35 -0.73 7.96 -6.82
C SER A 35 -1.46 8.07 -8.15
N SER A 36 -2.65 8.69 -8.13
CA SER A 36 -3.35 9.08 -9.36
C SER A 36 -2.62 10.22 -10.10
N LEU A 37 -1.79 10.97 -9.40
CA LEU A 37 -0.96 12.03 -9.98
C LEU A 37 0.13 11.39 -10.85
N ALA A 38 0.13 11.79 -12.13
CA ALA A 38 1.20 11.47 -13.06
C ALA A 38 2.49 12.16 -12.61
N LYS A 39 3.60 11.41 -12.66
CA LYS A 39 4.93 11.95 -12.37
C LYS A 39 5.58 12.33 -13.69
N GLU A 40 6.01 13.57 -13.83
CA GLU A 40 6.84 14.00 -14.96
C GLU A 40 8.24 13.38 -14.84
N VAL A 41 8.77 12.88 -15.96
CA VAL A 41 10.08 12.23 -16.04
C VAL A 41 10.79 12.78 -17.27
N SER A 42 11.98 13.37 -17.09
CA SER A 42 12.83 13.80 -18.19
C SER A 42 13.57 12.60 -18.77
N THR A 43 13.62 12.50 -20.10
CA THR A 43 14.47 11.55 -20.83
C THR A 43 15.64 12.31 -21.46
N ASP A 44 16.83 11.72 -21.41
CA ASP A 44 18.03 12.21 -22.12
C ASP A 44 17.86 12.16 -23.65
#